data_AF-A0A7Y8IYG2-F1
#
_entry.id   AF-A0A7Y8IYG2-F1
#
_cell.length_a   1.000
_cell.length_b   1.000
_cell.length_c   1.000
_cell.angle_alpha   90.00
_cell.angle_beta   90.00
_cell.angle_gamma   90.00
#
_symmetry.space_group_name_H-M   'P 1'
#
loop_
_entity.id
_entity.type
_entity.pdbx_description
1 polymer ?
#
loop_
_entity_poly.entity_id
_entity_poly.type
_entity_poly.pdbx_seq_one_letter_code
_entity_poly.pdbx_strand_id
1 'polypeptide(L)'
;MDPIRRVNTTMPESLLRKVDLYSELNLEDRATAIRQLVAEGLRVKLEKTVLERYRERSMTLRQAADLLGITYPEMDELLRRNQIPLVEEPRVAYRRPLRPPRRRPRRRS
;
A
#
# COMPACT_ATOMS: atom_id res chain seq x y z
N MET A 1 -8.30 -6.05 -13.97
CA MET A 1 -6.99 -6.69 -13.85
C MET A 1 -5.97 -5.61 -14.13
N ASP A 2 -5.07 -5.33 -13.18
CA ASP A 2 -4.06 -4.30 -13.36
C ASP A 2 -3.07 -4.70 -14.47
N PRO A 3 -2.58 -3.76 -15.29
CA PRO A 3 -1.68 -4.07 -16.38
C PRO A 3 -0.33 -4.57 -15.86
N ILE A 4 0.12 -5.73 -16.33
CA ILE A 4 1.44 -6.28 -16.01
C ILE A 4 2.50 -5.51 -16.79
N ARG A 5 3.53 -5.00 -16.09
CA ARG A 5 4.69 -4.33 -16.69
C ARG A 5 5.96 -5.07 -16.33
N ARG A 6 6.84 -5.28 -17.32
CA ARG A 6 8.18 -5.84 -17.08
C ARG A 6 9.08 -4.77 -16.47
N VAL A 7 9.77 -5.13 -15.39
CA VAL A 7 10.77 -4.30 -14.72
C VAL A 7 12.07 -5.10 -14.66
N ASN A 8 13.19 -4.46 -14.96
CA ASN A 8 14.53 -5.03 -14.78
C ASN A 8 15.23 -4.28 -13.65
N THR A 9 15.99 -4.99 -12.82
CA THR A 9 16.76 -4.39 -11.72
C THR A 9 18.06 -5.17 -11.50
N THR A 10 19.08 -4.48 -10.99
CA THR A 10 20.37 -5.08 -10.62
C THR A 10 20.38 -5.32 -9.11
N MET A 11 20.86 -6.49 -8.68
CA MET A 11 20.82 -6.89 -7.27
C MET A 11 22.14 -7.50 -6.84
N PRO A 12 22.54 -7.34 -5.56
CA PRO A 12 23.68 -8.08 -5.01
C PRO A 12 23.47 -9.59 -5.15
N GLU A 13 24.53 -10.31 -5.51
CA GLU A 13 24.51 -11.76 -5.67
C GLU A 13 24.03 -12.48 -4.38
N SER A 14 24.42 -11.96 -3.21
CA SER A 14 23.98 -12.48 -1.91
C SER A 14 22.47 -12.38 -1.69
N LEU A 15 21.81 -11.39 -2.29
CA LEU A 15 20.36 -11.25 -2.23
C LEU A 15 19.68 -12.19 -3.22
N LEU A 16 20.22 -12.31 -4.43
CA LEU A 16 19.72 -13.28 -5.42
C LEU A 16 19.78 -14.72 -4.90
N ARG A 17 20.86 -15.11 -4.22
CA ARG A 17 20.95 -16.43 -3.56
C ARG A 17 19.80 -16.69 -2.57
N LYS A 18 19.34 -15.67 -1.84
CA LYS A 18 18.22 -15.81 -0.90
C LYS A 18 16.88 -15.95 -1.64
N VAL A 19 16.71 -15.22 -2.73
CA VAL A 19 15.53 -15.35 -3.61
C VAL A 19 15.49 -16.74 -4.23
N ASP A 20 16.62 -17.27 -4.67
CA ASP A 20 16.74 -18.61 -5.25
C ASP A 20 16.33 -19.67 -4.24
N LEU A 21 16.90 -19.63 -3.04
CA LEU A 21 16.51 -20.53 -1.95
C LEU A 21 15.01 -20.45 -1.66
N TYR A 22 14.44 -19.25 -1.59
CA TYR A 22 13.00 -19.08 -1.39
C TYR A 22 12.19 -19.71 -2.54
N SER A 23 12.61 -19.51 -3.79
CA SER A 23 11.92 -20.08 -4.94
C SER A 23 11.97 -21.61 -4.97
N GLU A 24 13.10 -22.20 -4.59
CA GLU A 24 13.27 -23.66 -4.47
C GLU A 24 12.37 -24.24 -3.39
N LEU A 25 12.34 -23.62 -2.20
CA LEU A 25 11.52 -24.07 -1.07
C LEU A 25 10.02 -24.03 -1.37
N ASN A 26 9.58 -23.11 -2.23
CA ASN A 26 8.17 -22.93 -2.59
C ASN A 26 7.79 -23.59 -3.93
N LEU A 27 8.74 -24.22 -4.63
CA LEU A 27 8.54 -24.84 -5.95
C LEU A 27 8.00 -23.85 -7.01
N GLU A 28 8.52 -22.62 -6.99
CA GLU A 28 8.09 -21.53 -7.87
C GLU A 28 9.24 -21.01 -8.76
N ASP A 29 8.89 -20.34 -9.85
CA ASP A 29 9.91 -19.62 -10.63
C ASP A 29 10.42 -18.39 -9.87
N ARG A 30 11.68 -18.03 -10.13
CA ARG A 30 12.34 -16.87 -9.50
C ARG A 30 11.53 -15.57 -9.64
N ALA A 31 10.85 -15.35 -10.77
CA ALA A 31 10.10 -14.11 -10.96
C ALA A 31 8.83 -14.08 -10.11
N THR A 32 8.16 -15.23 -9.91
CA THR A 32 7.04 -15.37 -8.96
C THR A 32 7.51 -15.12 -7.53
N ALA A 33 8.61 -15.75 -7.11
CA ALA A 33 9.22 -15.52 -5.81
C ALA A 33 9.55 -14.03 -5.58
N ILE A 34 10.19 -13.36 -6.54
CA ILE A 34 10.49 -11.92 -6.46
C ILE A 34 9.21 -11.11 -6.28
N ARG A 35 8.16 -11.38 -7.05
CA ARG A 35 6.90 -10.65 -6.93
C ARG A 35 6.26 -10.81 -5.55
N GLN A 36 6.24 -12.04 -5.02
CA GLN A 36 5.70 -12.32 -3.68
C GLN A 36 6.51 -11.60 -2.60
N LEU A 37 7.83 -11.74 -2.63
CA LEU A 37 8.73 -11.11 -1.65
C LEU A 37 8.64 -9.58 -1.69
N VAL A 38 8.53 -8.99 -2.89
CA VAL A 38 8.31 -7.55 -3.04
C VAL A 38 6.95 -7.14 -2.50
N ALA A 39 5.89 -7.88 -2.80
CA ALA A 39 4.55 -7.58 -2.29
C ALA A 39 4.50 -7.66 -0.77
N GLU A 40 5.08 -8.70 -0.17
CA GLU A 40 5.16 -8.86 1.28
C GLU A 40 6.03 -7.77 1.92
N GLY A 41 7.20 -7.49 1.35
CA GLY A 41 8.09 -6.43 1.82
C GLY A 41 7.41 -5.06 1.77
N LEU A 42 6.68 -4.76 0.70
CA LEU A 42 5.88 -3.54 0.58
C LEU A 42 4.77 -3.48 1.61
N ARG A 43 4.04 -4.58 1.84
CA ARG A 43 3.00 -4.66 2.88
C ARG A 43 3.56 -4.28 4.24
N VAL A 44 4.64 -4.92 4.66
CA VAL A 44 5.27 -4.67 5.97
C VAL A 44 5.80 -3.25 6.09
N LYS A 45 6.44 -2.72 5.05
CA LYS A 45 7.01 -1.36 5.06
C LYS A 45 5.95 -0.27 5.03
N LEU A 46 4.91 -0.44 4.22
CA LEU A 46 3.80 0.51 4.13
C LEU A 46 3.00 0.52 5.42
N GLU A 47 2.69 -0.64 6.00
CA GLU A 47 1.99 -0.74 7.29
C GLU A 47 2.73 0.06 8.37
N LYS A 48 4.03 -0.18 8.54
CA LYS A 48 4.85 0.56 9.50
C LYS A 48 4.80 2.08 9.25
N THR A 49 4.99 2.49 8.00
CA THR A 49 5.00 3.92 7.62
C THR A 49 3.66 4.60 7.88
N VAL A 50 2.56 3.90 7.56
CA VAL A 50 1.19 4.41 7.75
C VAL A 50 0.87 4.53 9.24
N LEU A 51 1.23 3.55 10.06
CA LEU A 51 1.02 3.59 11.50
C LEU A 51 1.83 4.71 12.17
N GLU A 52 3.08 4.93 11.76
CA GLU A 52 3.91 6.04 12.23
C GLU A 52 3.26 7.40 11.91
N ARG A 53 2.88 7.61 10.64
CA ARG A 53 2.21 8.85 10.22
C ARG A 53 0.85 9.07 10.90
N TYR A 54 0.10 8.00 11.14
CA TYR A 54 -1.17 8.07 11.86
C TYR A 54 -0.95 8.49 13.31
N ARG A 55 0.06 7.93 14.00
CA ARG A 55 0.46 8.37 15.37
C ARG A 55 0.84 9.83 15.42
N GLU A 56 1.55 10.32 14.41
CA GLU A 56 1.93 11.73 14.26
C GLU A 56 0.75 12.66 13.93
N ARG A 57 -0.47 12.11 13.79
CA ARG A 57 -1.68 12.83 13.37
C ARG A 57 -1.53 13.54 12.03
N SER A 58 -0.63 13.03 11.18
CA SER A 58 -0.35 13.57 9.83
C SER A 58 -1.22 12.95 8.74
N MET A 59 -2.13 12.04 9.10
CA MET A 59 -3.13 11.45 8.20
C MET A 59 -4.41 11.04 8.93
N THR A 60 -5.52 11.01 8.19
CA THR A 60 -6.82 10.48 8.65
C THR A 60 -6.85 8.95 8.60
N LEU A 61 -7.79 8.35 9.33
CA LEU A 61 -8.07 6.90 9.24
C LEU A 61 -8.42 6.48 7.81
N ARG A 62 -9.18 7.33 7.08
CA ARG A 62 -9.51 7.11 5.66
C ARG A 62 -8.25 7.03 4.80
N GLN A 63 -7.38 8.03 4.94
CA GLN A 63 -6.13 8.09 4.16
C GLN A 63 -5.21 6.92 4.47
N ALA A 64 -5.16 6.49 5.73
CA ALA A 64 -4.41 5.32 6.14
C ALA A 64 -4.96 4.03 5.50
N ALA A 65 -6.28 3.83 5.55
CA ALA A 65 -6.96 2.70 4.93
C ALA A 65 -6.76 2.67 3.40
N ASP A 66 -6.95 3.82 2.73
CA ASP A 66 -6.76 3.97 1.29
C ASP A 66 -5.30 3.67 0.87
N LEU A 67 -4.31 4.08 1.66
CA LEU A 67 -2.88 3.84 1.38
C LEU A 67 -2.49 2.37 1.49
N LEU A 68 -3.10 1.65 2.42
CA LEU A 68 -2.87 0.21 2.61
C LEU A 68 -3.78 -0.66 1.72
N GLY A 69 -4.76 -0.05 1.06
CA GLY A 69 -5.75 -0.78 0.26
C GLY A 69 -6.67 -1.66 1.10
N ILE A 70 -6.89 -1.30 2.37
CA ILE A 70 -7.72 -2.05 3.32
C ILE A 70 -8.99 -1.27 3.65
N THR A 71 -9.97 -1.96 4.20
CA THR A 71 -11.24 -1.39 4.64
C THR A 71 -11.11 -0.67 6.00
N TYR A 72 -12.13 0.10 6.35
CA TYR A 72 -12.20 0.77 7.66
C TYR A 72 -12.11 -0.19 8.85
N PRO A 73 -12.87 -1.32 8.89
CA PRO A 73 -12.75 -2.28 9.98
C PRO A 73 -11.35 -2.90 10.09
N GLU A 74 -10.74 -3.23 8.95
CA GLU A 74 -9.36 -3.78 8.93
C GLU A 74 -8.34 -2.75 9.44
N MET A 75 -8.54 -1.47 9.13
CA MET A 75 -7.70 -0.40 9.66
C MET A 75 -7.91 -0.20 11.17
N ASP A 76 -9.15 -0.24 11.68
CA ASP A 76 -9.41 -0.16 13.13
C ASP A 76 -8.75 -1.34 13.88
N GLU A 77 -8.88 -2.54 13.33
CA GLU A 77 -8.25 -3.73 13.90
C GLU A 77 -6.72 -3.60 13.90
N LEU A 78 -6.14 -3.12 12.80
CA LEU A 78 -4.71 -2.87 12.69
C LEU A 78 -4.22 -1.87 13.74
N LEU A 79 -4.97 -0.79 14.00
CA LEU A 79 -4.65 0.18 15.05
C LEU A 79 -4.70 -0.46 16.44
N ARG A 80 -5.73 -1.26 16.73
CA ARG A 80 -5.88 -1.96 18.03
C ARG A 80 -4.73 -2.93 18.27
N ARG A 81 -4.38 -3.77 17.30
CA ARG A 81 -3.26 -4.72 17.39
C ARG A 81 -1.93 -4.00 17.70
N ASN A 82 -1.77 -2.79 17.18
CA ASN A 82 -0.59 -1.95 17.37
C ASN A 82 -0.70 -0.95 18.54
N GLN A 83 -1.75 -1.07 19.37
CA GLN A 83 -2.02 -0.23 20.54
C GLN A 83 -2.03 1.27 20.22
N ILE A 84 -2.56 1.63 19.04
CA ILE A 84 -2.67 3.01 18.59
C ILE A 84 -4.10 3.48 18.85
N PRO A 85 -4.31 4.55 19.64
CA PRO A 85 -5.66 5.04 19.89
C PRO A 85 -6.26 5.61 18.61
N LEU A 86 -7.56 5.39 18.43
CA LEU A 86 -8.32 6.04 17.38
C LEU A 86 -8.31 7.55 17.66
N VAL A 87 -7.65 8.32 16.80
CA VAL A 87 -7.57 9.77 16.99
C VAL A 87 -8.79 10.42 16.33
N GLU A 88 -9.60 11.09 17.14
CA GLU A 88 -10.61 12.01 16.64
C GLU A 88 -9.89 13.24 16.06
N GLU A 89 -9.98 13.37 14.74
CA GLU A 89 -9.55 14.51 13.93
C GLU A 89 -8.02 14.72 13.78
N PRO A 90 -7.45 14.39 12.60
CA PRO A 90 -6.09 14.80 12.29
C PRO A 90 -6.03 16.31 12.00
N ARG A 91 -4.90 16.94 12.34
CA ARG A 91 -4.63 18.38 12.06
C ARG A 91 -4.48 18.69 10.56
N VAL A 92 -4.67 17.69 9.71
CA VAL A 92 -4.53 17.80 8.26
C VAL A 92 -5.82 18.41 7.73
N ALA A 93 -5.78 19.72 7.48
CA ALA A 93 -6.88 20.45 6.85
C ALA A 93 -7.44 19.66 5.65
N TYR A 94 -8.74 19.41 5.65
CA TYR A 94 -9.46 18.71 4.59
C TYR A 94 -9.18 19.36 3.23
N ARG A 95 -8.19 18.87 2.46
CA ARG A 95 -8.12 19.11 1.02
C ARG A 95 -9.22 18.27 0.36
N ARG A 96 -10.43 18.82 0.38
CA ARG A 96 -11.58 18.35 -0.39
C ARG A 96 -11.10 18.15 -1.85
N PRO A 97 -11.20 16.95 -2.45
CA PRO A 97 -11.03 16.84 -3.89
C PRO A 97 -12.13 17.70 -4.53
N LEU A 98 -11.73 18.70 -5.33
CA LEU A 98 -12.66 19.40 -6.22
C LEU A 98 -13.41 18.33 -7.00
N ARG A 99 -14.74 18.28 -6.84
CA ARG A 99 -15.60 17.45 -7.70
C ARG A 99 -15.13 17.63 -9.15
N PRO A 100 -14.89 16.56 -9.91
CA PRO A 100 -14.55 16.74 -11.32
C PRO A 100 -15.69 17.52 -11.98
N PRO A 101 -15.39 18.51 -12.84
CA PRO A 101 -16.42 19.30 -13.50
C PRO A 101 -17.36 18.35 -14.23
N ARG A 102 -18.66 18.46 -13.95
CA ARG A 102 -19.71 17.72 -14.67
C ARG A 102 -19.50 17.99 -16.16
N ARG A 103 -19.14 16.95 -16.92
CA ARG A 103 -19.07 17.03 -18.39
C ARG A 103 -20.45 17.49 -18.88
N ARG A 104 -20.52 18.69 -19.46
CA ARG A 104 -21.73 19.15 -20.16
C ARG A 104 -21.96 18.21 -21.36
N PRO A 105 -23.20 17.78 -21.63
CA PRO A 105 -23.48 17.02 -22.83
C PRO A 105 -23.16 17.90 -24.05
N ARG A 106 -22.28 17.40 -24.93
CA ARG A 106 -22.07 18.00 -26.25
C ARG A 106 -23.38 17.89 -27.01
N ARG A 107 -24.06 19.02 -27.22
CA ARG A 107 -25.14 19.12 -28.21
C ARG A 107 -24.53 18.72 -29.56
N ARG A 108 -25.07 17.66 -30.15
CA ARG A 108 -24.85 17.33 -31.55
C ARG A 108 -25.57 18.39 -32.39
N SER A 109 -24.87 18.90 -33.38
CA SER A 109 -25.43 19.55 -34.57
C SER A 109 -24.72 18.92 -35.76
#